data_AF-A0AA43JJX2-F1
#
_entry.id   AF-A0AA43JJX2-F1
#
_cell.length_a   1.000
_cell.length_b   1.000
_cell.length_c   1.000
_cell.angle_alpha   90.00
_cell.angle_beta   90.00
_cell.angle_gamma   90.00
#
_symmetry.space_group_name_H-M   'P 1'
#
loop_
_entity.id
_entity.type
_entity.pdbx_description
1 polymer ?
#
loop_
_entity_poly.entity_id
_entity_poly.type
_entity_poly.pdbx_seq_one_letter_code
_entity_poly.pdbx_strand_id
1 'polypeptide(L)'
;MRMFTWLGMLLFVSVLLATQSYAGGHPAIAERGASDHHDLAMYYEEEAQKNKSKALDWEFAADYFEKFPDTYTGKMKVSEHIASLREAAADFRKTAEKDQQLASKHRAMMRQGVGP
;
A
#
# COMPACT_ATOMS: atom_id res chain seq x y z
N MET A 1 32.02 -8.68 17.35
CA MET A 1 30.80 -7.93 17.75
C MET A 1 30.41 -7.01 16.61
N ARG A 2 29.29 -7.29 15.92
CA ARG A 2 28.58 -6.40 14.97
C ARG A 2 27.24 -7.08 14.61
N MET A 3 26.44 -7.35 15.64
CA MET A 3 25.11 -7.96 15.53
C MET A 3 24.07 -6.95 16.04
N PHE A 4 23.88 -5.80 15.37
CA PHE A 4 22.84 -4.87 15.84
C PHE A 4 22.17 -4.01 14.76
N THR A 5 22.54 -4.14 13.49
CA THR A 5 21.99 -3.29 12.42
C THR A 5 20.80 -3.88 11.66
N TRP A 6 20.60 -5.20 11.69
CA TRP A 6 19.54 -5.86 10.89
C TRP A 6 18.20 -6.05 11.62
N LEU A 7 18.21 -6.06 12.96
CA LEU A 7 16.95 -6.10 13.74
C LEU A 7 16.15 -4.80 13.63
N GLY A 8 16.79 -3.66 13.36
CA GLY A 8 16.11 -2.37 13.19
C GLY A 8 15.24 -2.30 11.93
N MET A 9 15.66 -2.93 10.83
CA MET A 9 14.95 -2.88 9.55
C MET A 9 13.68 -3.75 9.55
N LEU A 10 13.74 -4.93 10.19
CA LEU A 10 12.58 -5.81 10.33
C LEU A 10 11.53 -5.26 11.31
N LEU A 11 11.96 -4.56 12.37
CA LEU A 11 11.05 -3.86 13.27
C LEU A 11 10.35 -2.68 12.58
N PHE A 12 11.04 -1.96 11.68
CA PHE A 12 10.45 -0.83 10.95
C PHE A 12 9.35 -1.28 9.96
N VAL A 13 9.55 -2.41 9.27
CA VAL A 13 8.54 -2.99 8.36
C VAL A 13 7.35 -3.56 9.14
N SER A 14 7.59 -4.17 10.30
CA SER A 14 6.53 -4.70 11.17
C SER A 14 5.66 -3.58 11.78
N VAL A 15 6.27 -2.44 12.13
CA VAL A 15 5.57 -1.24 12.62
C VAL A 15 4.74 -0.57 11.52
N LEU A 16 5.18 -0.63 10.26
CA LEU A 16 4.43 -0.11 9.12
C LEU A 16 3.19 -0.95 8.77
N LEU A 17 3.21 -2.26 9.02
CA LEU A 17 2.05 -3.15 8.84
C LEU A 17 1.05 -3.09 10.01
N ALA A 18 1.53 -2.82 11.23
CA ALA A 18 0.66 -2.72 12.41
C ALA A 18 -0.15 -1.40 12.49
N THR A 19 0.30 -0.34 11.80
CA THR A 19 -0.37 0.97 11.82
C THR A 19 -1.56 1.10 10.86
N GLN A 20 -1.75 0.16 9.94
CA GLN A 20 -2.89 0.21 9.00
C GLN A 20 -4.15 -0.49 9.50
N SER A 21 -4.03 -1.31 10.55
CA SER A 21 -5.14 -2.15 11.04
C SER A 21 -5.98 -1.49 12.13
N TYR A 22 -5.69 -0.24 12.52
CA TYR A 22 -6.39 0.42 13.63
C TYR A 22 -6.55 1.93 13.43
N ALA A 23 -7.28 2.34 12.39
CA ALA A 23 -8.00 3.61 12.40
C ALA A 23 -9.11 3.56 11.35
N GLY A 24 -10.35 3.33 11.80
CA GLY A 24 -11.58 3.54 11.02
C GLY A 24 -11.85 5.02 10.73
N GLY A 25 -10.85 5.72 10.21
CA GLY A 25 -10.81 7.14 9.93
C GLY A 25 -9.35 7.53 9.66
N HIS A 26 -8.96 7.63 8.40
CA HIS A 26 -7.60 8.01 8.03
C HIS A 26 -7.28 9.41 8.62
N PRO A 27 -6.27 9.55 9.49
CA PRO A 27 -5.94 10.84 10.11
C PRO A 27 -5.56 11.93 9.09
N ALA A 28 -5.13 11.52 7.90
CA ALA A 28 -4.85 12.43 6.78
C ALA A 28 -6.08 13.21 6.31
N ILE A 29 -7.30 12.67 6.44
CA ILE A 29 -8.54 13.34 6.02
C ILE A 29 -8.93 14.41 7.05
N ALA A 30 -8.68 14.14 8.33
CA ALA A 30 -8.93 15.07 9.44
C ALA A 30 -7.95 16.26 9.44
N GLU A 31 -6.67 16.04 9.09
CA GLU A 31 -5.69 17.13 8.97
C GLU A 31 -5.84 17.94 7.66
N ARG A 32 -6.30 17.32 6.56
CA ARG A 32 -6.44 18.00 5.26
C ARG A 32 -7.72 18.84 5.15
N GLY A 33 -8.55 18.89 6.19
CA GLY A 33 -9.78 19.67 6.19
C GLY A 33 -10.73 19.24 5.08
N ALA A 34 -10.78 17.94 4.77
CA ALA A 34 -11.57 17.41 3.66
C ALA A 34 -13.06 17.36 4.04
N SER A 35 -13.68 18.54 4.12
CA SER A 35 -15.12 18.67 4.12
C SER A 35 -15.69 18.49 2.71
N ASP A 36 -14.92 18.73 1.64
CA ASP A 36 -15.43 18.67 0.27
C ASP A 36 -15.20 17.29 -0.40
N HIS A 37 -16.24 16.77 -1.05
CA HIS A 37 -16.17 15.60 -1.93
C HIS A 37 -15.14 15.76 -3.06
N HIS A 38 -14.83 16.98 -3.50
CA HIS A 38 -13.75 17.22 -4.46
C HIS A 38 -12.40 16.78 -3.90
N ASP A 39 -12.05 17.25 -2.71
CA ASP A 39 -10.77 16.94 -2.06
C ASP A 39 -10.67 15.46 -1.70
N LEU A 40 -11.78 14.86 -1.26
CA LEU A 40 -11.85 13.42 -1.01
C LEU A 40 -11.64 12.60 -2.29
N ALA A 41 -12.24 13.01 -3.41
CA ALA A 41 -12.03 12.34 -4.69
C ALA A 41 -10.57 12.41 -5.15
N MET A 42 -9.95 13.58 -5.02
CA MET A 42 -8.54 13.79 -5.37
C MET A 42 -7.61 12.99 -4.45
N TYR A 43 -7.88 12.99 -3.15
CA TYR A 43 -7.11 12.23 -2.16
C TYR A 43 -7.11 10.74 -2.46
N TYR A 44 -8.29 10.14 -2.64
CA TYR A 44 -8.37 8.71 -2.92
C TYR A 44 -7.82 8.34 -4.30
N GLU A 45 -7.85 9.26 -5.28
CA GLU A 45 -7.14 9.03 -6.54
C GLU A 45 -5.61 9.02 -6.34
N GLU A 46 -5.08 9.93 -5.53
CA GLU A 46 -3.66 9.98 -5.17
C GLU A 46 -3.23 8.67 -4.45
N GLU A 47 -4.02 8.22 -3.47
CA GLU A 47 -3.76 6.96 -2.76
C GLU A 47 -3.85 5.75 -3.68
N ALA A 48 -4.81 5.72 -4.62
CA ALA A 48 -4.90 4.66 -5.62
C ALA A 48 -3.63 4.57 -6.47
N GLN A 49 -3.06 5.70 -6.89
CA GLN A 49 -1.81 5.72 -7.66
C GLN A 49 -0.61 5.30 -6.81
N LYS A 50 -0.52 5.74 -5.56
CA LYS A 50 0.53 5.29 -4.63
C LYS A 50 0.49 3.77 -4.42
N ASN A 51 -0.70 3.22 -4.22
CA ASN A 51 -0.87 1.78 -4.02
C ASN A 51 -0.58 1.00 -5.31
N LYS A 52 -0.92 1.52 -6.50
CA LYS A 52 -0.48 0.94 -7.78
C LYS A 52 1.05 0.91 -7.91
N SER A 53 1.73 2.01 -7.56
CA SER A 53 3.19 2.07 -7.60
C SER A 53 3.82 1.04 -6.66
N LYS A 54 3.32 0.94 -5.43
CA LYS A 54 3.79 -0.07 -4.46
C LYS A 54 3.60 -1.50 -4.97
N ALA A 55 2.47 -1.79 -5.59
CA ALA A 55 2.24 -3.11 -6.18
C ALA A 55 3.30 -3.44 -7.25
N LEU A 56 3.62 -2.49 -8.12
CA LEU A 56 4.66 -2.64 -9.14
C LEU A 56 6.05 -2.86 -8.52
N ASP A 57 6.39 -2.17 -7.44
CA ASP A 57 7.67 -2.35 -6.75
C ASP A 57 7.80 -3.78 -6.19
N TRP A 58 6.72 -4.32 -5.61
CA TRP A 58 6.69 -5.69 -5.10
C TRP A 58 6.71 -6.74 -6.20
N GLU A 59 6.03 -6.50 -7.32
CA GLU A 59 6.10 -7.35 -8.52
C GLU A 59 7.51 -7.37 -9.09
N PHE A 60 8.14 -6.21 -9.22
CA PHE A 60 9.51 -6.10 -9.69
C PHE A 60 10.46 -6.90 -8.79
N ALA A 61 10.30 -6.81 -7.46
CA ALA A 61 11.08 -7.61 -6.53
C ALA A 61 10.85 -9.13 -6.71
N ALA A 62 9.60 -9.55 -6.90
CA ALA A 62 9.28 -10.94 -7.17
C ALA A 62 9.93 -11.44 -8.46
N ASP A 63 9.83 -10.66 -9.55
CA ASP A 63 10.43 -10.97 -10.85
C ASP A 63 11.96 -10.99 -10.78
N TYR A 64 12.55 -10.11 -9.96
CA TYR A 64 13.99 -10.10 -9.74
C TYR A 64 14.46 -11.41 -9.11
N PHE A 65 13.82 -11.87 -8.04
CA PHE A 65 14.21 -13.13 -7.39
C PHE A 65 13.82 -14.37 -8.20
N GLU A 66 12.82 -14.28 -9.06
CA GLU A 66 12.51 -15.35 -10.02
C GLU A 66 13.61 -15.49 -11.09
N LYS A 67 14.16 -14.38 -11.57
CA LYS A 67 15.26 -14.37 -12.55
C LYS A 67 16.63 -14.67 -11.94
N PHE A 68 16.85 -14.25 -10.69
CA PHE A 68 18.12 -14.36 -10.00
C PHE A 68 17.97 -15.04 -8.63
N PRO A 69 17.51 -16.30 -8.57
CA PRO A 69 17.19 -16.97 -7.32
C PRO A 69 18.41 -17.11 -6.39
N ASP A 70 19.61 -17.27 -6.95
CA ASP A 70 20.86 -17.41 -6.20
C ASP A 70 21.28 -16.13 -5.44
N THR A 71 20.66 -14.98 -5.76
CA THR A 71 20.89 -13.73 -5.03
C THR A 71 20.15 -13.68 -3.69
N TYR A 72 19.18 -14.58 -3.49
CA TYR A 72 18.44 -14.68 -2.26
C TYR A 72 19.24 -15.45 -1.19
N THR A 73 19.45 -14.81 -0.04
CA THR A 73 20.25 -15.37 1.08
C THR A 73 19.43 -15.59 2.36
N GLY A 74 18.10 -15.57 2.23
CA GLY A 74 17.20 -15.73 3.37
C GLY A 74 17.04 -17.18 3.83
N LYS A 75 16.32 -17.35 4.95
CA LYS A 75 16.16 -18.66 5.63
C LYS A 75 15.04 -19.52 5.05
N MET A 76 14.07 -18.92 4.34
CA MET A 76 12.96 -19.65 3.71
C MET A 76 13.31 -20.02 2.27
N LYS A 77 12.47 -20.82 1.61
CA LYS A 77 12.72 -21.12 0.19
C LYS A 77 12.51 -19.86 -0.64
N VAL A 78 13.35 -19.64 -1.65
CA VAL A 78 13.20 -18.48 -2.57
C VAL A 78 11.81 -18.45 -3.21
N SER A 79 11.23 -19.62 -3.51
CA SER A 79 9.85 -19.73 -4.02
C SER A 79 8.80 -19.22 -3.05
N GLU A 80 8.96 -19.48 -1.75
CA GLU A 80 8.05 -18.97 -0.70
C GLU A 80 8.23 -17.46 -0.52
N HIS A 81 9.47 -16.96 -0.64
CA HIS A 81 9.73 -15.52 -0.64
C HIS A 81 9.08 -14.82 -1.84
N ILE A 82 9.27 -15.33 -3.06
CA ILE A 82 8.63 -14.81 -4.28
C ILE A 82 7.11 -14.81 -4.13
N ALA A 83 6.51 -15.88 -3.58
CA ALA A 83 5.09 -15.94 -3.31
C ALA A 83 4.64 -14.82 -2.36
N SER A 84 5.37 -14.56 -1.28
CA SER A 84 5.06 -13.48 -0.34
C SER A 84 5.13 -12.09 -0.97
N LEU A 85 6.07 -11.86 -1.89
CA LEU A 85 6.18 -10.60 -2.63
C LEU A 85 5.00 -10.41 -3.58
N ARG A 86 4.57 -11.49 -4.26
CA ARG A 86 3.39 -11.47 -5.13
C ARG A 86 2.10 -11.25 -4.34
N GLU A 87 1.99 -11.82 -3.15
CA GLU A 87 0.87 -11.59 -2.23
C GLU A 87 0.81 -10.12 -1.80
N ALA A 88 1.93 -9.54 -1.38
CA ALA A 88 2.02 -8.11 -1.05
C ALA A 88 1.59 -7.23 -2.23
N ALA A 89 2.05 -7.52 -3.45
CA ALA A 89 1.62 -6.82 -4.64
C ALA A 89 0.10 -6.90 -4.86
N ALA A 90 -0.49 -8.10 -4.70
CA ALA A 90 -1.93 -8.30 -4.85
C ALA A 90 -2.73 -7.50 -3.82
N ASP A 91 -2.26 -7.41 -2.57
CA ASP A 91 -2.91 -6.61 -1.52
C ASP A 91 -2.89 -5.11 -1.84
N PHE A 92 -1.77 -4.60 -2.37
CA PHE A 92 -1.68 -3.21 -2.81
C PHE A 92 -2.59 -2.93 -4.01
N ARG A 93 -2.70 -3.84 -4.99
CA ARG A 93 -3.67 -3.71 -6.10
C ARG A 93 -5.11 -3.65 -5.59
N LYS A 94 -5.48 -4.55 -4.69
CA LYS A 94 -6.81 -4.58 -4.07
C LYS A 94 -7.10 -3.29 -3.31
N THR A 95 -6.10 -2.72 -2.64
CA THR A 95 -6.24 -1.44 -1.94
C THR A 95 -6.41 -0.29 -2.93
N ALA A 96 -5.60 -0.24 -3.99
CA ALA A 96 -5.75 0.75 -5.05
C ALA A 96 -7.12 0.71 -5.72
N GLU A 97 -7.70 -0.48 -5.93
CA GLU A 97 -9.05 -0.63 -6.46
C GLU A 97 -10.10 -0.04 -5.51
N LYS A 98 -9.97 -0.28 -4.20
CA LYS A 98 -10.86 0.32 -3.18
C LYS A 98 -10.76 1.84 -3.18
N ASP A 99 -9.54 2.39 -3.23
CA ASP A 99 -9.32 3.83 -3.30
C ASP A 99 -9.93 4.42 -4.57
N GLN A 100 -9.75 3.78 -5.71
CA GLN A 100 -10.36 4.21 -6.97
C GLN A 100 -11.91 4.15 -6.92
N GLN A 101 -12.48 3.16 -6.24
CA GLN A 101 -13.92 3.10 -5.99
C GLN A 101 -14.39 4.24 -5.08
N LEU A 102 -13.64 4.58 -4.03
CA LEU A 102 -13.95 5.70 -3.14
C LEU A 102 -13.89 7.03 -3.88
N ALA A 103 -12.84 7.27 -4.67
CA ALA A 103 -12.74 8.45 -5.52
C ALA A 103 -13.94 8.56 -6.47
N SER A 104 -14.36 7.44 -7.07
CA SER A 104 -15.52 7.38 -7.96
C SER A 104 -16.84 7.69 -7.24
N LYS A 105 -17.00 7.23 -5.99
CA LYS A 105 -18.17 7.54 -5.15
C LYS A 105 -18.26 9.03 -4.85
N HIS A 106 -17.17 9.66 -4.42
CA HIS A 106 -17.16 11.10 -4.15
C HIS A 106 -17.44 11.93 -5.41
N ARG A 107 -16.90 11.52 -6.57
CA ARG A 107 -17.26 12.14 -7.86
C ARG A 107 -18.75 11.98 -8.21
N ALA A 108 -19.36 10.86 -7.87
CA ALA A 108 -20.79 10.67 -8.08
C ALA A 108 -21.62 11.58 -7.17
N MET A 109 -21.22 11.73 -5.90
CA MET A 109 -21.89 12.63 -4.95
C MET A 109 -21.82 14.09 -5.40
N MET A 110 -20.65 14.55 -5.90
CA MET A 110 -20.52 15.88 -6.52
C MET A 110 -21.51 16.10 -7.67
N ARG A 111 -21.67 15.12 -8.56
CA ARG A 111 -22.62 15.20 -9.70
C ARG A 111 -24.08 15.21 -9.26
N GLN A 112 -24.39 14.62 -8.11
CA GLN A 112 -25.74 14.56 -7.56
C GLN A 112 -26.11 15.80 -6.75
N GLY A 113 -25.18 16.75 -6.58
CA GLY A 113 -25.40 17.95 -5.76
C GLY A 113 -25.51 17.65 -4.27
N VAL A 114 -25.04 16.48 -3.83
CA VAL A 114 -24.87 16.20 -2.42
C VAL A 114 -23.74 17.10 -1.95
N GLY A 115 -24.07 18.01 -1.03
CA GLY A 115 -23.10 18.93 -0.42
C GLY A 115 -21.99 18.19 0.34
N PRO A 116 -21.04 18.93 0.93
CA PRO A 116 -19.87 18.37 1.62
C PRO A 116 -20.19 17.18 2.55
#